data_AF-A0A934S0D7-F1
#
_entry.id   AF-A0A934S0D7-F1
#
_cell.length_a   1.000
_cell.length_b   1.000
_cell.length_c   1.000
_cell.angle_alpha   90.00
_cell.angle_beta   90.00
_cell.angle_gamma   90.00
#
_symmetry.space_group_name_H-M   'P 1'
#
loop_
_entity.id
_entity.type
_entity.pdbx_description
1 polymer ?
#
loop_
_entity_poly.entity_id
_entity_poly.type
_entity_poly.pdbx_seq_one_letter_code
_entity_poly.pdbx_strand_id
1 'polypeptide(L)' 'MEYKLISEGFAFSQKKAKTRLVDRVNDAIRKGWEPLGGVAVTSNSFVQTVVKRRGH' A
#
# COMPACT_ATOMS: atom_id res chain seq x y z
N MET A 1 7.46 1.13 17.49
CA MET A 1 7.33 1.59 16.09
C MET A 1 6.17 0.81 15.47
N GLU A 2 5.11 1.48 15.03
CA GLU A 2 3.90 0.83 14.51
C GLU A 2 3.97 0.73 12.97
N TYR A 3 3.59 -0.44 12.43
CA TYR A 3 3.61 -0.73 11.01
C TYR A 3 2.23 -1.21 10.55
N LYS A 4 1.89 -0.89 9.31
CA LYS A 4 0.66 -1.35 8.67
C LYS A 4 0.94 -1.80 7.25
N LEU A 5 0.36 -2.95 6.90
CA LEU A 5 0.33 -3.45 5.52
C LEU A 5 -0.92 -2.91 4.82
N ILE A 6 -0.74 -2.39 3.61
CA ILE A 6 -1.83 -2.01 2.72
C ILE A 6 -1.73 -2.91 1.50
N SER A 7 -2.78 -3.69 1.23
CA SER A 7 -2.83 -4.66 0.14
C SER A 7 -4.10 -4.46 -0.69
N GLU A 8 -3.98 -4.61 -2.01
CA GLU A 8 -5.07 -4.55 -2.97
C GLU A 8 -5.01 -5.75 -3.90
N GLY A 9 -6.11 -6.52 -3.91
CA GLY A 9 -6.25 -7.65 -4.81
C GLY A 9 -6.60 -7.23 -6.24
N PHE A 10 -6.16 -7.99 -7.24
CA PHE A 10 -6.66 -7.89 -8.60
C PHE A 10 -6.95 -9.27 -9.18
N ALA A 11 -8.20 -9.50 -9.59
CA ALA A 11 -8.59 -10.70 -10.34
C ALA A 11 -8.38 -10.52 -11.86
N PHE A 12 -8.56 -9.30 -12.38
CA PHE A 12 -8.58 -9.04 -13.83
C PHE A 12 -7.72 -7.84 -14.29
N SER A 13 -7.29 -6.95 -13.38
CA SER A 13 -6.52 -5.75 -13.77
C SER A 13 -5.59 -5.25 -12.67
N GLN A 14 -4.30 -5.53 -12.85
CA GLN A 14 -3.23 -5.03 -11.98
C GLN A 14 -3.17 -3.50 -11.96
N LYS A 15 -3.44 -2.84 -13.09
CA LYS A 15 -3.44 -1.37 -13.19
C LYS A 15 -4.47 -0.75 -12.23
N LYS A 16 -5.70 -1.28 -12.19
CA LYS A 16 -6.74 -0.79 -11.28
C LYS A 16 -6.39 -1.01 -9.81
N ALA A 17 -5.82 -2.17 -9.46
CA ALA A 17 -5.38 -2.43 -8.09
C ALA A 17 -4.20 -1.54 -7.68
N LYS A 18 -3.27 -1.25 -8.60
CA LYS A 18 -2.19 -0.30 -8.34
C LYS A 18 -2.73 1.10 -8.05
N THR A 19 -3.71 1.58 -8.83
CA THR A 19 -4.36 2.88 -8.56
C THR A 19 -5.02 2.90 -7.18
N ARG A 20 -5.82 1.88 -6.84
CA ARG A 20 -6.45 1.77 -5.51
C ARG A 20 -5.45 1.70 -4.37
N LEU A 21 -4.34 0.99 -4.57
CA LEU A 21 -3.26 0.89 -3.59
C LEU A 21 -2.66 2.28 -3.35
N VAL A 22 -2.36 3.02 -4.42
CA VAL A 22 -1.82 4.38 -4.34
C VAL A 22 -2.78 5.30 -3.58
N ASP A 23 -4.08 5.24 -3.85
CA ASP A 23 -5.08 6.05 -3.14
C ASP A 23 -5.10 5.76 -1.64
N ARG A 24 -5.06 4.47 -1.24
CA ARG A 24 -5.01 4.06 0.17
C ARG A 24 -3.71 4.46 0.86
N VAL A 25 -2.60 4.41 0.13
CA VAL A 25 -1.30 4.87 0.63
C VAL A 25 -1.31 6.37 0.85
N ASN A 26 -1.85 7.14 -0.10
CA ASN A 26 -1.98 8.59 0.04
C ASN A 26 -2.88 8.96 1.23
N ASP A 27 -3.97 8.23 1.47
CA ASP A 27 -4.80 8.41 2.67
C ASP A 27 -4.02 8.10 3.96
N ALA A 28 -3.22 7.03 3.98
CA ALA A 28 -2.35 6.72 5.11
C ALA A 28 -1.32 7.85 5.35
N ILE A 29 -0.71 8.36 4.28
CA ILE A 29 0.25 9.49 4.35
C ILE A 29 -0.41 10.72 4.97
N ARG A 30 -1.61 11.09 4.52
CA ARG A 30 -2.39 12.21 5.09
C ARG A 30 -2.69 12.01 6.58
N LYS A 31 -2.84 10.77 7.02
CA LYS A 31 -3.05 10.42 8.44
C LYS A 31 -1.77 10.40 9.27
N GLY A 32 -0.60 10.72 8.71
CA GLY A 32 0.68 10.73 9.42
C GLY A 32 1.45 9.40 9.36
N TRP A 33 1.19 8.58 8.35
CA TRP A 33 2.00 7.41 8.04
C TRP A 33 3.08 7.74 7.02
N GLU A 34 4.20 7.04 7.06
CA GLU A 34 5.30 7.19 6.12
C GLU A 34 5.46 5.89 5.31
N PRO A 35 5.51 5.97 3.97
CA PRO A 35 5.73 4.80 3.14
C PRO A 35 7.18 4.35 3.29
N LEU A 36 7.37 3.07 3.61
CA LEU A 36 8.71 2.49 3.75
C LEU A 36 9.34 2.05 2.43
N GLY A 37 8.61 2.21 1.32
CA GLY A 37 9.02 1.69 0.02
C GLY A 37 8.76 0.18 -0.09
N GLY A 38 8.56 -0.27 -1.34
CA GLY A 38 8.25 -1.66 -1.66
C GLY A 38 6.80 -1.84 -2.09
N VAL A 39 6.57 -1.82 -3.41
CA VAL A 39 5.37 -2.43 -3.98
C VAL A 39 5.72 -3.87 -4.29
N ALA A 40 5.32 -4.81 -3.43
CA ALA A 40 5.46 -6.22 -3.75
C ALA A 40 4.31 -6.62 -4.67
N VAL A 41 4.67 -7.03 -5.89
CA VAL A 41 3.77 -7.63 -6.86
C VAL A 41 4.04 -9.13 -6.84
N THR A 42 3.16 -9.90 -6.21
CA THR A 42 3.25 -11.37 -6.24
C THR A 42 2.48 -11.88 -7.44
N SER A 43 3.06 -12.88 -8.12
CA SER A 43 2.62 -13.45 -9.39
C SER A 43 1.25 -14.15 -9.35
N ASN A 44 0.16 -13.50 -8.93
CA ASN A 44 -1.16 -13.61 -9.57
C ASN A 44 -2.36 -12.96 -8.86
N SER A 45 -2.24 -12.21 -7.76
CA SER A 45 -3.50 -11.72 -7.13
C SER A 45 -3.47 -10.44 -6.31
N PHE A 46 -2.33 -9.85 -5.96
CA PHE A 46 -2.34 -8.63 -5.14
C PHE A 46 -1.10 -7.75 -5.31
N VAL A 47 -1.28 -6.47 -5.06
CA VAL A 47 -0.22 -5.47 -4.88
C VAL A 47 -0.25 -5.00 -3.44
N GLN A 48 0.90 -4.83 -2.80
CA GLN A 48 0.96 -4.42 -1.40
C GLN A 48 2.12 -3.48 -1.12
N THR A 49 1.99 -2.68 -0.07
CA THR A 49 3.05 -1.83 0.48
C THR A 49 2.96 -1.74 1.99
N VAL A 50 4.08 -1.40 2.61
CA VAL A 50 4.20 -1.22 4.06
C VAL A 50 4.34 0.27 4.38
N VAL A 51 3.58 0.72 5.36
CA VAL A 51 3.68 2.07 5.93
C VAL A 51 4.05 1.97 7.42
N LYS A 52 4.83 2.93 7.93
CA LYS A 52 5.11 3.10 9.37
C LYS A 52 4.41 4.33 9.92
N ARG A 53 4.06 4.30 11.20
CA ARG A 53 3.59 5.51 11.90
C ARG A 53 4.79 6.46 12.08
N ARG A 54 4.63 7.73 11.73
CA ARG A 54 5.66 8.74 12.02
C ARG A 54 5.79 8.82 13.54
N GLY A 55 6.98 8.50 14.06
CA GLY A 55 7.29 8.65 15.49
C GLY A 55 7.26 10.14 15.82
N HIS A 56 6.60 10.48 16.93
CA HIS A 56 6.61 11.83 17.48
C HIS A 56 7.93 12.07 18.21
#